data_AF-A0A178CWN0-F1
#
_entry.id   AF-A0A178CWN0-F1
#
_cell.length_a   1.000
_cell.length_b   1.000
_cell.length_c   1.000
_cell.angle_alpha   90.00
_cell.angle_beta   90.00
_cell.angle_gamma   90.00
#
_symmetry.space_group_name_H-M   'P 1'
#
loop_
_entity.id
_entity.type
_entity.pdbx_description
1 polymer ?
#
loop_
_entity_poly.entity_id
_entity_poly.type
_entity_poly.pdbx_seq_one_letter_code
_entity_poly.pdbx_strand_id
1 'polypeptide(L)'
;MGAGQSKPDESTKHVFTSDTPIQFSQELIDSLQASSETNSTRAKTLELHIAQRVAAELEKIRKHEASVLEEARKKIAASGEAASDSSSSDSSLLHLSPISPKDLLPGSDSDDQKKAPSSQKVQQEIEKLKQTLGQRKTLRELPKEVENARQDVISCLRINDRKPLDCWKEVEIFKREVRKMEDSYVSSVL
;
A
#
# COMPACT_ATOMS: atom_id res chain seq x y z
N MET A 1 -21.51 58.17 43.29
CA MET A 1 -21.06 58.57 41.94
C MET A 1 -19.59 58.17 41.82
N GLY A 2 -19.10 57.34 40.91
CA GLY A 2 -19.69 56.61 39.79
C GLY A 2 -18.81 55.39 39.47
N ALA A 3 -19.44 54.35 38.95
CA ALA A 3 -18.77 53.17 38.42
C ALA A 3 -18.22 53.48 37.01
N GLY A 4 -16.94 53.18 36.77
CA GLY A 4 -16.32 53.20 35.45
C GLY A 4 -15.76 51.82 35.13
N GLN A 5 -16.42 51.10 34.23
CA GLN A 5 -16.03 49.79 33.70
C GLN A 5 -14.69 49.88 32.95
N SER A 6 -13.77 48.95 33.19
CA SER A 6 -12.62 48.70 32.32
C SER A 6 -12.79 47.31 31.69
N LYS A 7 -13.22 47.27 30.43
CA LYS A 7 -13.06 46.10 29.57
C LYS A 7 -11.60 46.08 29.09
N PRO A 8 -10.89 44.94 29.12
CA PRO A 8 -9.68 44.82 28.33
C PRO A 8 -10.06 44.67 26.84
N ASP A 9 -9.51 45.54 26.01
CA ASP A 9 -9.62 45.55 24.56
C ASP A 9 -9.14 44.24 23.91
N GLU A 10 -10.03 43.62 23.14
CA GLU A 10 -9.76 42.52 22.21
C GLU A 10 -9.16 43.08 20.90
N SER A 11 -8.04 43.81 20.98
CA SER A 11 -7.46 44.49 19.80
C SER A 11 -5.96 44.24 19.60
N THR A 12 -5.33 43.33 20.33
CA THR A 12 -3.90 43.00 20.16
C THR A 12 -3.63 41.81 19.24
N LYS A 13 -4.43 41.65 18.18
CA LYS A 13 -4.03 40.80 17.04
C LYS A 13 -3.45 41.69 15.95
N HIS A 14 -2.21 42.12 16.13
CA HIS A 14 -1.45 42.80 15.08
C HIS A 14 -1.21 41.80 13.94
N VAL A 15 -2.09 41.79 12.94
CA VAL A 15 -1.89 41.03 11.70
C VAL A 15 -0.93 41.84 10.85
N PHE A 16 0.35 41.46 10.86
CA PHE A 16 1.34 41.99 9.92
C PHE A 16 0.98 41.47 8.52
N THR A 17 0.27 42.27 7.74
CA THR A 17 0.21 42.09 6.30
C THR A 17 1.41 42.85 5.73
N SER A 18 2.29 42.16 5.01
CA SER A 18 3.40 42.80 4.32
C SER A 18 2.84 43.59 3.13
N ASP A 19 2.72 44.91 3.29
CA ASP A 19 2.25 45.85 2.26
C ASP A 19 3.33 46.19 1.23
N THR A 20 4.35 45.32 1.07
CA THR A 20 5.32 45.41 -0.02
C THR A 20 4.79 44.62 -1.21
N PRO A 21 4.66 45.24 -2.40
CA PRO A 21 4.24 44.52 -3.60
C PRO A 21 5.18 43.34 -3.82
N ILE A 22 4.65 42.12 -3.74
CA ILE A 22 5.41 40.90 -3.99
C ILE A 22 5.70 40.89 -5.50
N GLN A 23 6.82 41.48 -5.90
CA GLN A 23 7.28 41.47 -7.28
C GLN A 23 7.99 40.14 -7.53
N PHE A 24 7.29 39.21 -8.18
CA PHE A 24 7.91 38.01 -8.72
C PHE A 24 8.73 38.39 -9.96
N SER A 25 9.87 37.74 -10.18
CA SER A 25 10.64 37.97 -11.40
C SER A 25 9.83 37.54 -12.62
N GLN A 26 9.94 38.29 -13.71
CA GLN A 26 9.24 37.99 -14.97
C GLN A 26 9.60 36.60 -15.49
N GLU A 27 10.82 36.14 -15.26
CA GLU A 27 11.27 34.78 -15.60
C GLU A 27 10.52 33.70 -14.81
N LEU A 28 10.20 33.93 -13.53
CA LEU A 28 9.38 33.01 -12.74
C LEU A 28 7.93 33.01 -13.20
N ILE A 29 7.39 34.18 -13.56
CA ILE A 29 6.04 34.30 -14.09
C ILE A 29 5.94 33.60 -15.45
N ASP A 30 6.90 33.80 -16.34
CA ASP A 30 6.97 33.14 -17.65
C ASP A 30 7.17 31.63 -17.50
N SER A 31 7.98 31.17 -16.55
CA SER A 31 8.14 29.75 -16.23
C SER A 31 6.85 29.13 -15.70
N LEU A 32 6.14 29.83 -14.80
CA LEU A 32 4.86 29.37 -14.25
C LEU A 32 3.73 29.43 -15.28
N GLN A 33 3.74 30.41 -16.19
CA GLN A 33 2.78 30.52 -17.31
C GLN A 33 3.07 29.52 -18.42
N ALA A 34 4.33 29.23 -18.72
CA ALA A 34 4.74 28.20 -19.65
C ALA A 34 4.54 26.79 -19.07
N SER A 35 4.66 26.62 -17.75
CA SER A 35 4.34 25.36 -17.08
C SER A 35 2.84 25.23 -16.85
N SER A 36 2.12 24.70 -17.84
CA SER A 36 0.76 24.18 -17.63
C SER A 36 0.76 22.85 -16.86
N GLU A 37 1.91 22.42 -16.34
CA GLU A 37 2.06 21.19 -15.58
C GLU A 37 1.37 21.32 -14.23
N THR A 38 0.15 20.77 -14.15
CA THR A 38 -0.60 20.63 -12.91
C THR A 38 0.20 19.76 -11.92
N ASN A 39 -0.09 19.86 -10.62
CA ASN A 39 0.48 18.97 -9.59
C ASN A 39 0.45 17.47 -9.96
N SER A 40 -0.52 17.03 -10.78
CA SER A 40 -0.59 15.67 -11.30
C SER A 40 0.56 15.30 -12.24
N THR A 41 0.98 16.20 -13.13
CA THR A 41 2.11 15.96 -14.06
C THR A 41 3.41 15.85 -13.28
N ARG A 42 3.64 16.74 -12.30
CA ARG A 42 4.80 16.68 -11.40
C ARG A 42 4.83 15.40 -10.55
N ALA A 43 3.68 14.96 -10.05
CA ALA A 43 3.60 13.69 -9.32
C ALA A 43 3.98 12.50 -10.22
N LYS A 44 3.45 12.46 -11.45
CA LYS A 44 3.75 11.39 -12.42
C LYS A 44 5.21 11.37 -12.85
N THR A 45 5.84 12.52 -13.07
CA THR A 45 7.27 12.57 -13.44
C THR A 45 8.16 12.08 -12.31
N LEU A 46 7.84 12.43 -11.06
CA LEU A 46 8.52 11.91 -9.88
C LEU A 46 8.32 10.40 -9.72
N GLU A 47 7.09 9.91 -9.87
CA GLU A 47 6.79 8.46 -9.82
C GLU A 47 7.55 7.69 -10.88
N LEU A 48 7.61 8.18 -12.13
CA LEU A 48 8.39 7.56 -13.19
C LEU A 48 9.88 7.54 -12.88
N HIS A 49 10.44 8.64 -12.38
CA HIS A 49 11.84 8.70 -12.00
C HIS A 49 12.17 7.72 -10.85
N ILE A 50 11.28 7.59 -9.86
CA ILE A 50 11.41 6.59 -8.78
C ILE A 50 11.36 5.18 -9.36
N ALA A 51 10.40 4.89 -10.25
CA ALA A 51 10.27 3.58 -10.87
C ALA A 51 11.52 3.20 -11.68
N GLN A 52 12.10 4.15 -12.42
CA GLN A 52 13.35 3.94 -13.16
C GLN A 52 14.52 3.63 -12.23
N ARG A 53 14.66 4.37 -11.12
CA ARG A 53 15.74 4.13 -10.16
C ARG A 53 15.61 2.78 -9.47
N VAL A 54 14.39 2.43 -9.04
CA VAL A 54 14.11 1.12 -8.45
C VAL A 54 14.41 0.00 -9.45
N ALA A 55 13.99 0.15 -10.70
CA ALA A 55 14.27 -0.84 -11.75
C ALA A 55 15.78 -1.03 -11.97
N ALA A 56 16.55 0.06 -12.01
CA ALA A 56 18.00 -0.01 -12.16
C ALA A 56 18.69 -0.70 -10.97
N GLU A 57 18.26 -0.41 -9.74
CA GLU A 57 18.79 -1.09 -8.54
C GLU A 57 18.41 -2.56 -8.51
N LEU A 58 17.18 -2.93 -8.89
CA LEU A 58 16.76 -4.32 -8.98
C LEU A 58 17.56 -5.09 -10.05
N GLU A 59 17.84 -4.48 -11.20
CA GLU A 59 18.66 -5.09 -12.23
C GLU A 59 20.11 -5.30 -11.75
N LYS A 60 20.66 -4.33 -11.01
CA LYS A 60 21.99 -4.44 -10.40
C LYS A 60 22.04 -5.58 -9.37
N ILE A 61 21.04 -5.69 -8.50
CA ILE A 61 20.92 -6.79 -7.53
C ILE A 61 20.83 -8.13 -8.26
N ARG A 62 19.96 -8.25 -9.27
CA ARG A 62 19.83 -9.50 -10.06
C ARG A 62 21.12 -9.92 -10.73
N LYS A 63 21.88 -8.98 -11.31
CA LYS A 63 23.18 -9.28 -11.93
C LYS A 63 24.19 -9.79 -10.90
N HIS A 64 24.21 -9.16 -9.72
CA HIS A 64 25.09 -9.58 -8.62
C HIS A 64 24.70 -10.96 -8.09
N GLU A 65 23.41 -11.22 -7.87
CA GLU A 65 22.91 -12.54 -7.47
C GLU A 65 23.26 -13.61 -8.51
N ALA A 66 23.10 -13.31 -9.79
CA ALA A 66 23.45 -14.22 -10.87
C ALA A 66 24.96 -14.54 -10.87
N SER A 67 25.84 -13.55 -10.71
CA SER A 67 27.29 -13.81 -10.64
C SER A 67 27.66 -14.64 -9.40
N VAL A 68 27.07 -14.34 -8.24
CA VAL A 68 27.31 -15.09 -7.01
C VAL A 68 26.83 -16.54 -7.15
N LEU A 69 25.68 -16.77 -7.79
CA LEU A 69 25.18 -18.11 -8.06
C LEU A 69 26.10 -18.88 -9.02
N GLU A 70 26.62 -18.25 -10.05
CA GLU A 70 27.58 -18.90 -10.96
C GLU A 70 28.91 -19.23 -10.25
N GLU A 71 29.41 -18.33 -9.40
CA GLU A 71 30.58 -18.61 -8.57
C GLU A 71 30.33 -19.74 -7.56
N ALA A 72 29.17 -19.75 -6.91
CA ALA A 72 28.78 -20.81 -5.99
C ALA A 72 28.63 -22.15 -6.72
N ARG A 73 27.98 -22.17 -7.89
CA ARG A 73 27.89 -23.34 -8.77
C ARG A 73 29.26 -23.86 -9.14
N LYS A 74 30.19 -22.98 -9.54
CA LYS A 74 31.58 -23.36 -9.87
C LYS A 74 32.33 -23.90 -8.65
N LYS A 75 32.16 -23.32 -7.47
CA LYS A 75 32.74 -23.82 -6.21
C LYS A 75 32.18 -25.20 -5.85
N ILE A 76 30.86 -25.40 -5.99
CA ILE A 76 30.22 -26.70 -5.75
C ILE A 76 30.75 -27.73 -6.74
N ALA A 77 30.83 -27.41 -8.03
CA ALA A 77 31.37 -28.31 -9.06
C ALA A 77 32.85 -28.66 -8.78
N ALA A 78 33.68 -27.68 -8.44
CA ALA A 78 35.09 -27.91 -8.08
C ALA A 78 35.25 -28.71 -6.77
N SER A 79 34.37 -28.52 -5.78
CA SER A 79 34.34 -29.34 -4.56
C SER A 79 33.77 -30.75 -4.80
N GLY A 80 32.92 -30.93 -5.81
CA GLY A 80 32.35 -32.21 -6.21
C GLY A 80 33.38 -33.15 -6.86
N GLU A 81 34.43 -32.61 -7.47
CA GLU A 81 35.55 -33.41 -8.00
C GLU A 81 36.50 -33.91 -6.90
N ALA A 82 36.56 -33.23 -5.74
CA ALA A 82 37.38 -33.64 -4.59
C ALA A 82 36.68 -34.64 -3.63
N ALA A 83 35.41 -34.98 -3.88
CA ALA A 83 34.60 -35.88 -3.06
C ALA A 83 34.14 -37.14 -3.84
N SER A 84 34.94 -37.59 -4.82
CA SER A 84 34.67 -38.78 -5.62
C SER A 84 35.36 -40.04 -5.05
N ASP A 85 35.23 -40.28 -3.75
CA ASP A 85 35.51 -41.61 -3.19
C ASP A 85 34.69 -41.86 -1.91
N SER A 86 33.42 -42.24 -2.08
CA SER A 86 32.71 -43.17 -1.20
C SER A 86 31.34 -43.48 -1.78
N SER A 87 31.17 -44.77 -2.10
CA SER A 87 29.99 -45.37 -2.70
C SER A 87 28.77 -45.36 -1.79
N SER A 88 27.60 -45.37 -2.44
CA SER A 88 26.28 -45.86 -2.01
C SER A 88 25.44 -44.95 -1.11
N SER A 89 24.36 -44.39 -1.66
CA SER A 89 22.98 -44.88 -1.46
C SER A 89 21.96 -43.85 -1.97
N ASP A 90 20.94 -44.36 -2.66
CA ASP A 90 19.66 -43.73 -3.00
C ASP A 90 19.58 -42.65 -4.09
N SER A 91 19.26 -43.14 -5.28
CA SER A 91 18.63 -42.43 -6.38
C SER A 91 17.23 -41.93 -5.99
N SER A 92 17.12 -40.74 -5.40
CA SER A 92 15.83 -40.06 -5.14
C SER A 92 15.80 -38.59 -5.58
N LEU A 93 16.61 -38.20 -6.58
CA LEU A 93 16.77 -36.79 -6.99
C LEU A 93 16.03 -36.38 -8.27
N LEU A 94 15.08 -37.18 -8.76
CA LEU A 94 14.17 -36.77 -9.85
C LEU A 94 12.73 -36.52 -9.42
N HIS A 95 12.46 -36.32 -8.13
CA HIS A 95 11.15 -35.84 -7.68
C HIS A 95 11.18 -34.32 -7.44
N LEU A 96 11.40 -33.58 -8.53
CA LEU A 96 11.19 -32.14 -8.56
C LEU A 96 9.68 -31.88 -8.60
N SER A 97 9.07 -31.83 -7.41
CA SER A 97 7.72 -31.28 -7.25
C SER A 97 7.77 -29.81 -7.70
N PRO A 98 6.86 -29.30 -8.55
CA PRO A 98 6.88 -27.90 -8.95
C PRO A 98 6.62 -27.04 -7.72
N ILE A 99 7.67 -26.39 -7.22
CA ILE A 99 7.61 -25.43 -6.13
C ILE A 99 6.61 -24.34 -6.54
N SER A 100 5.52 -24.23 -5.79
CA SER A 100 4.52 -23.18 -6.02
C SER A 100 5.14 -21.81 -5.74
N PRO A 101 4.74 -20.74 -6.47
CA PRO A 101 5.36 -19.39 -6.39
C PRO A 101 5.32 -18.68 -5.03
N LYS A 102 4.86 -19.35 -3.97
CA LYS A 102 4.71 -18.79 -2.62
C LYS A 102 6.00 -18.82 -1.81
N ASP A 103 6.98 -19.65 -2.21
CA ASP A 103 8.27 -19.80 -1.52
C ASP A 103 9.36 -18.85 -2.04
N LEU A 104 9.05 -17.99 -3.03
CA LEU A 104 10.02 -17.08 -3.68
C LEU A 104 9.95 -15.62 -3.21
N LEU A 105 9.38 -15.36 -2.03
CA LEU A 105 9.39 -14.01 -1.43
C LEU A 105 10.62 -13.85 -0.52
N PRO A 106 11.60 -12.98 -0.86
CA PRO A 106 12.80 -12.80 -0.06
C PRO A 106 12.53 -11.83 1.08
N GLY A 107 12.76 -12.29 2.32
CA GLY A 107 12.68 -11.43 3.48
C GLY A 107 12.63 -12.17 4.81
N SER A 108 13.71 -12.89 5.17
CA SER A 108 14.21 -13.01 6.55
C SER A 108 15.24 -14.14 6.66
N ASP A 109 16.48 -13.89 6.26
CA ASP A 109 17.62 -14.64 6.81
C ASP A 109 18.54 -13.65 7.53
N SER A 110 18.35 -13.59 8.83
CA SER A 110 19.36 -13.18 9.79
C SER A 110 19.31 -14.27 10.86
N ASP A 111 20.40 -15.02 10.98
CA ASP A 111 20.62 -16.06 11.99
C ASP A 111 20.58 -15.46 13.39
N ASP A 112 19.37 -15.34 13.93
CA ASP A 112 19.06 -15.37 15.34
C ASP A 112 17.85 -16.28 15.47
N GLN A 113 17.89 -17.27 16.36
CA GLN A 113 16.81 -18.21 16.64
C GLN A 113 15.44 -17.53 16.74
N LYS A 114 14.71 -17.45 15.63
CA LYS A 114 13.28 -17.17 15.62
C LYS A 114 12.60 -18.47 15.25
N LYS A 115 12.25 -19.26 16.29
CA LYS A 115 11.23 -20.30 16.18
C LYS A 115 10.10 -19.73 15.34
N ALA A 116 9.90 -20.29 14.14
CA ALA A 116 8.68 -20.06 13.38
C ALA A 116 7.52 -20.16 14.38
N PRO A 117 6.67 -19.13 14.51
CA PRO A 117 5.61 -19.16 15.51
C PRO A 117 4.81 -20.43 15.24
N SER A 118 4.75 -21.31 16.25
CA SER A 118 4.01 -22.56 16.12
C SER A 118 2.58 -22.24 15.69
N SER A 119 1.93 -23.15 14.94
CA SER A 119 0.53 -22.94 14.51
C SER A 119 -0.38 -22.49 15.66
N GLN A 120 -0.11 -22.96 16.89
CA GLN A 120 -0.80 -22.52 18.10
C GLN A 120 -0.51 -21.07 18.49
N LYS A 121 0.74 -20.61 18.42
CA LYS A 121 1.09 -19.21 18.70
C LYS A 121 0.45 -18.26 17.68
N VAL A 122 0.43 -18.64 16.41
CA VAL A 122 -0.27 -17.88 15.36
C VAL A 122 -1.77 -17.82 15.62
N GLN A 123 -2.41 -18.93 16.01
CA GLN A 123 -3.83 -18.96 16.37
C GLN A 123 -4.14 -18.05 17.57
N GLN A 124 -3.32 -18.10 18.62
CA GLN A 124 -3.46 -17.23 19.79
C GLN A 124 -3.28 -15.75 19.45
N GLU A 125 -2.32 -15.42 18.59
CA GLU A 125 -2.12 -14.05 18.09
C GLU A 125 -3.31 -13.59 17.24
N ILE A 126 -3.87 -14.45 16.39
CA ILE A 126 -5.08 -14.15 15.60
C ILE A 126 -6.29 -13.91 16.52
N GLU A 127 -6.48 -14.72 17.55
CA GLU A 127 -7.57 -14.53 18.53
C GLU A 127 -7.42 -13.21 19.29
N LYS A 128 -6.19 -12.91 19.75
CA LYS A 128 -5.87 -11.62 20.39
C LYS A 128 -6.09 -10.44 19.45
N LEU A 129 -5.73 -10.58 18.18
CA LEU A 129 -5.98 -9.56 17.14
C LEU A 129 -7.48 -9.40 16.89
N LYS A 130 -8.25 -10.49 16.79
CA LYS A 130 -9.71 -10.42 16.66
C LYS A 130 -10.36 -9.72 17.86
N GLN A 131 -9.88 -9.99 19.06
CA GLN A 131 -10.39 -9.36 20.28
C GLN A 131 -10.06 -7.86 20.34
N THR A 132 -8.83 -7.49 19.99
CA THR A 132 -8.41 -6.07 19.94
C THR A 132 -9.08 -5.29 18.80
N LEU A 133 -9.31 -5.93 17.65
CA LEU A 133 -10.04 -5.35 16.52
C LEU A 133 -11.55 -5.28 16.79
N GLY A 134 -12.13 -6.24 17.50
CA GLY A 134 -13.54 -6.19 17.92
C GLY A 134 -13.80 -5.16 19.03
N GLN A 135 -12.79 -4.86 19.87
CA GLN A 135 -12.85 -3.76 20.84
C GLN A 135 -12.73 -2.39 20.19
N ARG A 136 -12.12 -2.30 19.00
CA ARG A 136 -12.19 -1.08 18.19
C ARG A 136 -13.61 -0.97 17.65
N LYS A 137 -14.34 0.03 18.14
CA LYS A 137 -15.61 0.43 17.55
C LYS A 137 -15.36 0.75 16.07
N THR A 138 -16.00 0.01 15.18
CA THR A 138 -16.16 0.44 13.79
C THR A 138 -16.68 1.87 13.81
N LEU A 139 -15.87 2.81 13.34
CA LEU A 139 -16.08 4.25 13.58
C LEU A 139 -17.41 4.77 13.04
N ARG A 140 -18.06 4.02 12.14
CA ARG A 140 -19.47 4.15 11.80
C ARG A 140 -19.94 2.84 11.20
N GLU A 141 -20.99 2.23 11.75
CA GLU A 141 -21.66 1.12 11.06
C GLU A 141 -22.26 1.67 9.76
N LEU A 142 -21.99 0.98 8.66
CA LEU A 142 -22.66 1.28 7.39
C LEU A 142 -24.13 0.86 7.53
N PRO A 143 -25.07 1.56 6.88
CA PRO A 143 -26.45 1.11 6.88
C PRO A 143 -26.53 -0.23 6.17
N LYS A 144 -27.40 -1.09 6.71
CA LYS A 144 -27.69 -2.42 6.16
C LYS A 144 -28.07 -2.36 4.68
N GLU A 145 -28.70 -1.27 4.24
CA GLU A 145 -29.09 -1.05 2.84
C GLU A 145 -27.88 -1.01 1.89
N VAL A 146 -26.83 -0.27 2.26
CA VAL A 146 -25.59 -0.18 1.48
C VAL A 146 -24.81 -1.50 1.56
N GLU A 147 -24.82 -2.16 2.72
CA GLU A 147 -24.16 -3.46 2.88
C GLU A 147 -24.81 -4.56 2.04
N ASN A 148 -26.14 -4.60 1.98
CA ASN A 148 -26.88 -5.52 1.13
C ASN A 148 -26.62 -5.23 -0.35
N ALA A 149 -26.72 -3.97 -0.78
CA ALA A 149 -26.42 -3.59 -2.16
C ALA A 149 -24.97 -3.92 -2.56
N ARG A 150 -24.02 -3.81 -1.62
CA ARG A 150 -22.63 -4.25 -1.82
C ARG A 150 -22.55 -5.76 -2.03
N GLN A 151 -23.26 -6.54 -1.22
CA GLN A 151 -23.30 -8.00 -1.35
C GLN A 151 -23.90 -8.44 -2.68
N ASP A 152 -24.93 -7.75 -3.17
CA ASP A 152 -25.58 -8.05 -4.46
C ASP A 152 -24.65 -7.79 -5.65
N VAL A 153 -23.87 -6.70 -5.61
CA VAL A 153 -22.83 -6.45 -6.64
C VAL A 153 -21.77 -7.54 -6.59
N ILE A 154 -21.31 -7.92 -5.39
CA ILE A 154 -20.29 -8.96 -5.24
C ILE A 154 -20.81 -10.33 -5.69
N SER A 155 -22.05 -10.67 -5.37
CA SER A 155 -22.67 -11.94 -5.77
C SER A 155 -22.83 -12.00 -7.29
N CYS A 156 -23.30 -10.92 -7.92
CA CYS A 156 -23.41 -10.84 -9.37
C CYS A 156 -22.05 -10.95 -10.06
N LEU A 157 -21.04 -10.24 -9.57
CA LEU A 157 -19.69 -10.30 -10.14
C LEU A 157 -19.06 -11.69 -10.02
N ARG A 158 -19.27 -12.39 -8.90
CA ARG A 158 -18.81 -13.78 -8.71
C ARG A 158 -19.49 -14.76 -9.65
N ILE A 159 -20.79 -14.58 -9.90
CA ILE A 159 -21.53 -15.42 -10.86
C ILE A 159 -21.03 -15.13 -12.28
N ASN A 160 -20.71 -13.88 -12.58
CA ASN A 160 -20.33 -13.39 -13.90
C ASN A 160 -18.84 -13.01 -14.00
N ASP A 161 -17.94 -13.82 -13.42
CA ASP A 161 -16.49 -13.54 -13.32
C ASP A 161 -15.80 -13.27 -14.68
N ARG A 162 -16.36 -13.82 -15.77
CA ARG A 162 -15.83 -13.65 -17.14
C ARG A 162 -16.60 -12.63 -17.98
N LYS A 163 -17.68 -12.05 -17.45
CA LYS A 163 -18.59 -11.12 -18.16
C LYS A 163 -19.08 -10.02 -17.21
N PRO A 164 -18.21 -9.07 -16.82
CA PRO A 164 -18.55 -8.04 -15.84
C PRO A 164 -19.62 -7.03 -16.30
N LEU A 165 -20.00 -7.04 -17.58
CA LEU A 165 -20.99 -6.13 -18.15
C LEU A 165 -22.44 -6.44 -17.74
N ASP A 166 -22.72 -7.64 -17.20
CA ASP A 166 -24.09 -8.06 -16.88
C ASP A 166 -24.61 -7.53 -15.53
N CYS A 167 -23.73 -6.97 -14.68
CA CYS A 167 -24.07 -6.54 -13.31
C CYS A 167 -24.32 -5.03 -13.14
N TRP A 168 -24.63 -4.33 -14.23
CA TRP A 168 -24.78 -2.87 -14.25
C TRP A 168 -25.95 -2.39 -13.37
N LYS A 169 -27.03 -3.17 -13.31
CA LYS A 169 -28.23 -2.83 -12.53
C LYS A 169 -27.94 -2.84 -11.03
N GLU A 170 -27.22 -3.84 -10.54
CA GLU A 170 -26.78 -3.97 -9.15
C GLU A 170 -25.84 -2.82 -8.79
N VAL A 171 -24.94 -2.46 -9.70
CA VAL A 171 -24.02 -1.32 -9.52
C VAL A 171 -24.79 0.01 -9.45
N GLU A 172 -25.83 0.22 -10.25
CA GLU A 172 -26.67 1.41 -10.17
C GLU A 172 -27.44 1.51 -8.86
N ILE A 173 -27.96 0.38 -8.36
CA ILE A 173 -28.64 0.31 -7.06
C ILE A 173 -27.65 0.66 -5.94
N PHE A 174 -26.45 0.07 -5.96
CA PHE A 174 -25.40 0.38 -4.99
C PHE A 174 -25.03 1.87 -5.01
N LYS A 175 -24.81 2.45 -6.20
CA LYS A 175 -24.52 3.89 -6.34
C LYS A 175 -25.64 4.77 -5.76
N ARG A 176 -26.90 4.39 -5.96
CA ARG A 176 -28.04 5.13 -5.41
C ARG A 176 -28.05 5.10 -3.88
N GLU A 177 -27.84 3.93 -3.27
CA GLU A 177 -27.83 3.81 -1.81
C GLU A 177 -26.62 4.51 -1.18
N VAL A 178 -25.45 4.45 -1.83
CA VAL A 178 -24.27 5.24 -1.41
C VAL A 178 -24.55 6.73 -1.49
N ARG A 179 -25.17 7.21 -2.57
CA ARG A 179 -25.51 8.63 -2.71
C ARG A 179 -26.46 9.12 -1.63
N LYS A 180 -27.51 8.37 -1.31
CA LYS A 180 -28.42 8.71 -0.18
C LYS A 180 -27.65 8.79 1.13
N MET A 181 -26.71 7.86 1.33
CA MET A 181 -25.86 7.85 2.52
C MET A 181 -24.94 9.05 2.61
N GLU A 182 -24.30 9.41 1.50
CA GLU A 182 -23.46 10.60 1.39
C GLU A 182 -24.28 11.87 1.61
N ASP A 183 -25.48 11.97 1.02
CA ASP A 183 -26.38 13.12 1.20
C ASP A 183 -26.76 13.27 2.68
N SER A 184 -27.12 12.16 3.35
CA SER A 184 -27.41 12.15 4.79
C SER A 184 -26.19 12.57 5.63
N TYR A 185 -25.00 12.12 5.25
CA TYR A 185 -23.76 12.47 5.94
C TYR A 185 -23.43 13.96 5.77
N VAL A 186 -23.47 14.47 4.54
CA VAL A 186 -23.24 15.88 4.22
C VAL A 186 -24.23 16.76 4.97
N SER A 187 -25.51 16.39 5.01
CA SER A 187 -26.54 17.11 5.78
C SER A 187 -26.33 17.09 7.30
N SER A 188 -25.60 16.10 7.82
CA SER A 188 -25.28 15.99 9.26
C SER A 188 -24.00 16.75 9.65
N VAL A 189 -23.18 17.11 8.66
CA VAL A 189 -21.89 17.79 8.86
C VAL A 189 -21.96 19.28 8.54
N LEU A 190 -22.83 19.68 7.61
CA LEU A 190 -23.19 21.08 7.32
C LEU A 190 -24.25 21.59 8.30
#